data_AF-A0AA88KGE8-F1
#
_entry.id   AF-A0AA88KGE8-F1
#
_cell.length_a   1.000
_cell.length_b   1.000
_cell.length_c   1.000
_cell.angle_alpha   90.00
_cell.angle_beta   90.00
_cell.angle_gamma   90.00
#
_symmetry.space_group_name_H-M   'P 1'
#
loop_
_entity.id
_entity.type
_entity.pdbx_description
1 polymer ?
#
loop_
_entity_poly.entity_id
_entity_poly.type
_entity_poly.pdbx_seq_one_letter_code
_entity_poly.pdbx_strand_id
1 'polypeptide(L)'
;MSQPHNVLALTLQPSSSIPSQSSHQQQERIFISDLHATSDHNDQEDDDACSDADSIIVHFTHRRTLTKPLVPSFQPTTLTHRQDFPYYSSSSMMDRKSHGSSQTTLISTNMRHPPKEYQSSCDTNIAPLTVYSKATTAKTTTRSTTHSASAVRIPTCCGVIELNLIRVLCLFGMIVNICCFIAVAAVVGNSFRLEAKKEISLLLQRASFLQLYDQTACLVRLAASTGSLKYVPLYYESQTNTSRVLLEMSQNLPPDVLAKTKFDPKNPGYVKYDQQVIEAVQEGDLITANRVLKSFSYVVWDAYATYFKDYVTQEVKKLSLQKQDYLKYSSTVNMILVLLGVVISIPIVMIIFALAMTSEQVSSRKLKKATLFMILETLRNEKSSQLFKEFCEKENQLEKYTFLENCHTYREMCEKSIEMRRTQWNIGDEVSNLEQIKEIEKNKYEMAFKIFTEFIDTNGENPFPTSDKFQEHVKSKLDEFSSESPVLDGHLFDELEKEICDSLLDSFMKFKKELRMKKKVQK
;
A
#
# COMPACT_ATOMS: atom_id res chain seq x y z
N MET A 1 -31.27 -42.95 -73.08
CA MET A 1 -30.81 -42.03 -74.14
C MET A 1 -30.77 -40.64 -73.51
N SER A 2 -29.72 -40.33 -72.77
CA SER A 2 -28.45 -39.74 -73.23
C SER A 2 -28.46 -38.25 -72.93
N GLN A 3 -27.61 -37.87 -71.96
CA GLN A 3 -27.20 -36.50 -71.67
C GLN A 3 -26.63 -35.80 -72.92
N PRO A 4 -26.36 -34.50 -72.82
CA PRO A 4 -24.95 -34.17 -72.86
C PRO A 4 -24.46 -33.18 -71.79
N HIS A 5 -23.23 -33.44 -71.37
CA HIS A 5 -22.26 -32.57 -70.72
C HIS A 5 -21.79 -31.41 -71.64
N ASN A 6 -21.36 -30.30 -71.02
CA ASN A 6 -20.23 -29.44 -71.44
C ASN A 6 -19.88 -28.54 -70.22
N VAL A 7 -18.76 -28.71 -69.50
CA VAL A 7 -17.32 -28.47 -69.79
C VAL A 7 -16.94 -26.97 -69.81
N LEU A 8 -16.29 -26.57 -68.70
CA LEU A 8 -15.18 -25.64 -68.48
C LEU A 8 -14.87 -24.52 -69.49
N ALA A 9 -14.77 -23.29 -68.96
CA ALA A 9 -13.77 -22.31 -69.39
C ALA A 9 -13.23 -21.52 -68.18
N LEU A 10 -12.01 -21.87 -67.78
CA LEU A 10 -11.11 -21.05 -66.94
C LEU A 10 -10.60 -19.89 -67.79
N THR A 11 -10.73 -18.66 -67.31
CA THR A 11 -10.01 -17.49 -67.85
C THR A 11 -9.18 -16.87 -66.74
N LEU A 12 -7.86 -16.98 -66.92
CA LEU A 12 -6.82 -16.31 -66.15
C LEU A 12 -6.48 -14.96 -66.77
N GLN A 13 -5.92 -14.08 -65.93
CA GLN A 13 -5.16 -12.84 -66.18
C GLN A 13 -5.89 -11.50 -66.03
N PRO A 14 -5.18 -10.38 -65.71
CA PRO A 14 -3.95 -10.25 -64.92
C PRO A 14 -4.01 -9.14 -63.85
N SER A 15 -2.99 -9.20 -62.98
CA SER A 15 -2.51 -8.20 -62.04
C SER A 15 -2.42 -6.76 -62.57
N SER A 16 -2.85 -5.79 -61.75
CA SER A 16 -2.33 -4.42 -61.77
C SER A 16 -2.25 -3.81 -60.36
N SER A 17 -1.01 -3.63 -59.93
CA SER A 17 -0.42 -2.53 -59.16
C SER A 17 -1.28 -1.67 -58.23
N ILE A 18 -0.92 -1.79 -56.95
CA ILE A 18 -1.06 -0.86 -55.82
C ILE A 18 -0.48 0.53 -56.14
N PRO A 19 -1.03 1.61 -55.53
CA PRO A 19 -0.15 2.44 -54.72
C PRO A 19 -0.67 2.62 -53.30
N SER A 20 0.23 2.28 -52.38
CA SER A 20 0.18 2.44 -50.94
C SER A 20 0.28 3.91 -50.58
N GLN A 21 -0.78 4.48 -49.99
CA GLN A 21 -0.68 5.76 -49.29
C GLN A 21 -0.35 5.53 -47.82
N SER A 22 0.86 5.96 -47.48
CA SER A 22 1.42 6.07 -46.15
C SER A 22 0.73 7.17 -45.35
N SER A 23 0.00 6.80 -44.31
CA SER A 23 -0.40 7.73 -43.26
C SER A 23 0.75 7.92 -42.28
N HIS A 24 1.40 9.07 -42.33
CA HIS A 24 2.32 9.56 -41.31
C HIS A 24 1.60 9.67 -39.96
N GLN A 25 1.94 8.80 -39.01
CA GLN A 25 1.75 9.04 -37.59
C GLN A 25 3.06 9.58 -37.03
N GLN A 26 3.04 10.86 -36.70
CA GLN A 26 4.15 11.59 -36.11
C GLN A 26 4.24 11.18 -34.63
N GLN A 27 5.13 10.24 -34.34
CA GLN A 27 5.44 9.78 -33.00
C GLN A 27 6.61 10.61 -32.46
N GLU A 28 6.32 11.49 -31.50
CA GLU A 28 7.30 12.24 -30.71
C GLU A 28 8.23 11.24 -30.00
N ARG A 29 9.47 11.10 -30.49
CA ARG A 29 10.58 10.49 -29.75
C ARG A 29 11.30 11.59 -28.98
N ILE A 30 11.19 11.54 -27.66
CA ILE A 30 12.06 12.28 -26.75
C ILE A 30 13.46 11.64 -26.84
N PHE A 31 14.41 12.39 -27.37
CA PHE A 31 15.84 12.10 -27.29
C PHE A 31 16.31 12.39 -25.87
N ILE A 32 16.84 11.39 -25.17
CA ILE A 32 17.69 11.59 -23.99
C ILE A 32 19.11 11.43 -24.50
N SER A 33 19.86 12.53 -24.46
CA SER A 33 21.26 12.59 -24.85
C SER A 33 22.13 11.83 -23.86
N ASP A 34 23.00 10.99 -24.41
CA ASP A 34 24.10 10.33 -23.74
C ASP A 34 25.06 11.37 -23.12
N LEU A 35 25.30 11.25 -21.83
CA LEU A 35 26.37 11.98 -21.14
C LEU A 35 27.61 11.07 -21.08
N HIS A 36 28.58 11.40 -21.93
CA HIS A 36 29.96 10.94 -21.81
C HIS A 36 30.53 11.38 -20.45
N ALA A 37 31.04 10.44 -19.67
CA ALA A 37 32.01 10.70 -18.60
C ALA A 37 33.18 9.73 -18.77
N THR A 38 34.26 10.27 -19.32
CA THR A 38 35.61 9.71 -19.28
C THR A 38 36.17 9.82 -17.87
N SER A 39 36.69 8.74 -17.32
CA SER A 39 37.67 8.81 -16.23
C SER A 39 38.56 7.58 -16.30
N ASP A 40 39.67 7.72 -17.03
CA ASP A 40 40.88 6.94 -16.80
C ASP A 40 41.43 7.32 -15.42
N HIS A 41 41.63 6.33 -14.56
CA HIS A 41 42.75 6.36 -13.61
C HIS A 41 43.15 4.93 -13.28
N ASN A 42 44.29 4.52 -13.83
CA ASN A 42 45.18 3.56 -13.21
C ASN A 42 45.54 4.11 -11.82
N ASP A 43 45.45 3.29 -10.79
CA ASP A 43 46.58 3.04 -9.91
C ASP A 43 46.38 1.71 -9.18
N GLN A 44 47.52 1.05 -9.06
CA GLN A 44 47.77 -0.31 -8.64
C GLN A 44 48.59 -0.17 -7.38
N GLU A 45 48.15 -0.74 -6.26
CA GLU A 45 49.03 -1.21 -5.19
C GLU A 45 48.25 -2.04 -4.17
N ASP A 46 48.90 -3.14 -3.80
CA ASP A 46 48.53 -4.14 -2.81
C ASP A 46 48.47 -3.53 -1.40
N ASP A 47 47.62 -4.07 -0.52
CA ASP A 47 48.06 -4.41 0.84
C ASP A 47 47.00 -5.19 1.63
N ASP A 48 47.51 -6.20 2.34
CA ASP A 48 46.86 -7.08 3.28
C ASP A 48 46.05 -6.35 4.36
N ALA A 49 44.82 -6.81 4.62
CA ALA A 49 44.20 -6.64 5.93
C ALA A 49 43.09 -7.67 6.20
N CYS A 50 43.42 -8.68 7.01
CA CYS A 50 42.45 -9.35 7.87
C CYS A 50 41.65 -8.28 8.65
N SER A 51 40.34 -8.20 8.44
CA SER A 51 39.47 -7.45 9.33
C SER A 51 38.16 -8.19 9.56
N ASP A 52 38.02 -8.64 10.79
CA ASP A 52 36.79 -9.14 11.39
C ASP A 52 35.63 -8.17 11.16
N ALA A 53 34.51 -8.75 10.77
CA ALA A 53 33.27 -8.07 10.45
C ALA A 53 32.77 -7.22 11.64
N ASP A 54 32.85 -5.90 11.50
CA ASP A 54 32.17 -4.93 12.37
C ASP A 54 31.04 -4.24 11.60
N SER A 55 29.94 -4.02 12.33
CA SER A 55 28.64 -3.50 11.93
C SER A 55 28.68 -2.28 10.99
N ILE A 56 27.92 -2.36 9.88
CA ILE A 56 27.57 -1.22 9.04
C ILE A 56 26.50 -0.38 9.75
N ILE A 57 26.86 0.82 10.19
CA ILE A 57 25.92 1.87 10.58
C ILE A 57 25.60 2.69 9.33
N VAL A 58 24.37 2.56 8.83
CA VAL A 58 23.88 3.36 7.69
C VAL A 58 23.43 4.72 8.20
N HIS A 59 24.15 5.79 7.84
CA HIS A 59 23.68 7.16 8.02
C HIS A 59 22.63 7.49 6.96
N PHE A 60 21.38 7.71 7.38
CA PHE A 60 20.35 8.29 6.53
C PHE A 60 20.52 9.81 6.50
N THR A 61 21.01 10.35 5.39
CA THR A 61 20.96 11.79 5.11
C THR A 61 19.55 12.15 4.62
N HIS A 62 18.77 12.80 5.48
CA HIS A 62 17.47 13.36 5.09
C HIS A 62 17.66 14.56 4.15
N ARG A 63 17.61 14.32 2.84
CA ARG A 63 17.55 15.38 1.83
C ARG A 63 16.10 15.86 1.71
N ARG A 64 15.76 16.96 2.38
CA ARG A 64 14.47 17.66 2.16
C ARG A 64 14.50 18.31 0.78
N THR A 65 13.76 17.73 -0.17
CA THR A 65 13.44 18.40 -1.43
C THR A 65 12.28 19.35 -1.20
N LEU A 66 12.59 20.65 -1.24
CA LEU A 66 11.60 21.73 -1.18
C LEU A 66 10.92 21.84 -2.55
N THR A 67 9.76 21.22 -2.72
CA THR A 67 8.93 21.39 -3.92
C THR A 67 8.18 22.73 -3.84
N LYS A 68 8.47 23.65 -4.76
CA LYS A 68 7.69 24.87 -4.97
C LYS A 68 6.27 24.51 -5.42
N PRO A 69 5.22 25.15 -4.89
CA PRO A 69 3.86 24.96 -5.38
C PRO A 69 3.68 25.63 -6.75
N LEU A 70 3.13 24.88 -7.71
CA LEU A 70 2.66 25.41 -8.98
C LEU A 70 1.36 26.17 -8.75
N VAL A 71 1.35 27.45 -9.12
CA VAL A 71 0.16 28.32 -9.16
C VAL A 71 -0.57 28.08 -10.48
N PRO A 72 -1.84 27.62 -10.48
CA PRO A 72 -2.63 27.57 -11.69
C PRO A 72 -3.18 28.97 -12.01
N SER A 73 -2.74 29.53 -13.14
CA SER A 73 -3.31 30.73 -13.76
C SER A 73 -4.61 30.35 -14.48
N PHE A 74 -5.75 30.63 -13.85
CA PHE A 74 -7.06 30.65 -14.52
C PHE A 74 -7.45 32.10 -14.84
N GLN A 75 -7.52 32.44 -16.12
CA GLN A 75 -8.23 33.63 -16.61
C GLN A 75 -9.70 33.26 -16.82
N PRO A 76 -10.67 33.97 -16.21
CA PRO A 76 -12.07 33.82 -16.54
C PRO A 76 -12.47 34.79 -17.66
N THR A 77 -12.81 34.26 -18.82
CA THR A 77 -13.48 35.06 -19.87
C THR A 77 -14.97 35.12 -19.54
N THR A 78 -15.39 36.25 -19.00
CA THR A 78 -16.78 36.65 -18.79
C THR A 78 -17.51 36.81 -20.13
N LEU A 79 -18.60 36.08 -20.33
CA LEU A 79 -19.63 36.44 -21.30
C LEU A 79 -21.01 36.28 -20.63
N THR A 80 -21.53 37.44 -20.24
CA THR A 80 -22.86 37.67 -19.70
C THR A 80 -23.91 37.47 -20.78
N HIS A 81 -24.79 36.49 -20.62
CA HIS A 81 -26.11 36.52 -21.24
C HIS A 81 -27.18 36.19 -20.19
N ARG A 82 -27.82 37.26 -19.73
CA ARG A 82 -28.92 37.29 -18.77
C ARG A 82 -30.23 37.02 -19.52
N GLN A 83 -30.94 35.95 -19.16
CA GLN A 83 -32.35 35.78 -19.49
C GLN A 83 -33.10 35.43 -18.21
N ASP A 84 -33.85 36.42 -17.74
CA ASP A 84 -34.78 36.36 -16.62
C ASP A 84 -36.07 35.66 -17.08
N PHE A 85 -36.54 34.63 -16.34
CA PHE A 85 -37.96 34.24 -16.29
C PHE A 85 -38.34 33.74 -14.89
N PRO A 86 -39.60 33.96 -14.45
CA PRO A 86 -39.93 34.15 -13.05
C PRO A 86 -40.36 32.89 -12.30
N TYR A 87 -40.16 32.99 -10.98
CA TYR A 87 -40.66 32.15 -9.91
C TYR A 87 -42.19 32.05 -9.90
N TYR A 88 -42.70 30.82 -9.74
CA TYR A 88 -43.98 30.57 -9.07
C TYR A 88 -43.72 29.97 -7.69
N SER A 89 -44.15 30.72 -6.69
CA SER A 89 -44.31 30.33 -5.30
C SER A 89 -45.50 29.40 -5.13
N SER A 90 -45.36 28.37 -4.31
CA SER A 90 -46.51 27.79 -3.60
C SER A 90 -46.07 27.31 -2.22
N SER A 91 -46.92 27.66 -1.26
CA SER A 91 -46.78 27.60 0.18
C SER A 91 -47.68 26.49 0.72
N SER A 92 -47.20 25.71 1.69
CA SER A 92 -48.00 25.05 2.74
C SER A 92 -47.00 24.45 3.76
N MET A 93 -46.81 25.00 4.96
CA MET A 93 -47.67 24.90 6.15
C MET A 93 -48.19 23.49 6.46
N MET A 94 -47.50 22.78 7.36
CA MET A 94 -48.01 22.17 8.61
C MET A 94 -46.78 21.79 9.46
N ASP A 95 -46.48 22.45 10.58
CA ASP A 95 -47.09 22.45 11.92
C ASP A 95 -46.70 21.25 12.81
N ARG A 96 -46.03 21.63 13.92
CA ARG A 96 -45.85 21.01 15.25
C ARG A 96 -46.02 19.49 15.46
N LYS A 97 -45.02 18.91 16.15
CA LYS A 97 -45.20 18.50 17.56
C LYS A 97 -43.88 18.20 18.29
N SER A 98 -43.65 18.96 19.35
CA SER A 98 -42.76 18.66 20.46
C SER A 98 -43.51 17.91 21.57
N HIS A 99 -42.92 16.86 22.11
CA HIS A 99 -43.08 16.29 23.46
C HIS A 99 -42.00 15.20 23.55
N GLY A 100 -41.30 14.92 24.64
CA GLY A 100 -41.40 15.36 26.02
C GLY A 100 -40.38 14.52 26.80
N SER A 101 -39.90 15.10 27.90
CA SER A 101 -39.00 14.54 28.90
C SER A 101 -39.54 13.29 29.60
N SER A 102 -38.64 12.39 30.02
CA SER A 102 -38.66 11.64 31.29
C SER A 102 -37.26 11.01 31.47
N GLN A 103 -36.38 11.45 32.38
CA GLN A 103 -36.33 11.22 33.83
C GLN A 103 -36.11 9.75 34.25
N THR A 104 -35.06 9.56 35.10
CA THR A 104 -34.91 8.54 36.17
C THR A 104 -34.59 7.09 35.68
N THR A 105 -33.71 6.26 36.24
CA THR A 105 -33.27 6.05 37.63
C THR A 105 -32.00 5.17 37.67
N LEU A 106 -31.18 5.38 38.70
CA LEU A 106 -30.13 4.50 39.25
C LEU A 106 -30.51 3.02 39.27
N ILE A 107 -29.58 2.12 38.91
CA ILE A 107 -29.34 0.85 39.63
C ILE A 107 -27.84 0.54 39.64
N SER A 108 -27.27 0.64 40.83
CA SER A 108 -26.02 0.03 41.26
C SER A 108 -26.32 -1.43 41.62
N THR A 109 -25.63 -2.39 40.99
CA THR A 109 -25.59 -3.79 41.46
C THR A 109 -24.15 -4.24 41.58
N ASN A 110 -23.70 -4.06 42.82
CA ASN A 110 -22.61 -4.71 43.50
C ASN A 110 -22.79 -6.25 43.45
N MET A 111 -21.89 -6.97 42.77
CA MET A 111 -21.82 -8.44 42.86
C MET A 111 -20.42 -8.86 43.29
N ARG A 112 -20.38 -9.14 44.58
CA ARG A 112 -19.29 -9.71 45.38
C ARG A 112 -19.15 -11.19 44.98
N HIS A 113 -18.01 -11.59 44.40
CA HIS A 113 -17.63 -12.99 44.29
C HIS A 113 -16.35 -13.26 45.12
N PRO A 114 -16.26 -14.44 45.75
CA PRO A 114 -15.24 -14.76 46.75
C PRO A 114 -13.89 -15.11 46.12
N PRO A 115 -12.77 -14.94 46.86
CA PRO A 115 -11.44 -15.26 46.37
C PRO A 115 -11.25 -16.78 46.29
N LYS A 116 -10.77 -17.25 45.13
CA LYS A 116 -10.25 -18.61 44.98
C LYS A 116 -8.84 -18.64 45.55
N GLU A 117 -8.64 -19.47 46.57
CA GLU A 117 -7.33 -19.94 47.02
C GLU A 117 -6.58 -20.51 45.82
N TYR A 118 -5.42 -19.93 45.52
CA TYR A 118 -4.45 -20.50 44.59
C TYR A 118 -3.32 -21.08 45.44
N GLN A 119 -3.38 -22.39 45.67
CA GLN A 119 -2.27 -23.16 46.23
C GLN A 119 -1.08 -23.08 45.26
N SER A 120 -0.04 -22.37 45.68
CA SER A 120 1.26 -22.34 45.04
C SER A 120 2.06 -23.56 45.48
N SER A 121 1.95 -24.66 44.72
CA SER A 121 2.85 -25.81 44.83
C SER A 121 4.11 -25.55 43.99
N CYS A 122 5.20 -25.17 44.65
CA CYS A 122 6.53 -25.15 44.09
C CYS A 122 7.09 -26.59 44.04
N ASP A 123 6.97 -27.25 42.90
CA ASP A 123 7.77 -28.45 42.58
C ASP A 123 8.89 -28.07 41.61
N THR A 124 9.97 -27.52 42.16
CA THR A 124 11.25 -27.36 41.47
C THR A 124 12.02 -28.67 41.58
N ASN A 125 11.78 -29.59 40.64
CA ASN A 125 12.69 -30.71 40.40
C ASN A 125 14.00 -30.19 39.79
N ILE A 126 14.94 -29.81 40.65
CA ILE A 126 16.32 -29.51 40.28
C ILE A 126 17.07 -30.83 40.21
N ALA A 127 17.31 -31.32 38.99
CA ALA A 127 18.26 -32.40 38.75
C ALA A 127 19.68 -31.97 39.18
N PRO A 128 20.45 -32.84 39.84
CA PRO A 128 21.76 -32.50 40.37
C PRO A 128 22.77 -32.28 39.23
N LEU A 129 23.24 -31.05 39.07
CA LEU A 129 24.35 -30.71 38.19
C LEU A 129 25.67 -31.02 38.92
N THR A 130 26.22 -32.20 38.67
CA THR A 130 27.56 -32.58 39.13
C THR A 130 28.62 -31.90 38.25
N VAL A 131 29.36 -30.95 38.83
CA VAL A 131 30.61 -30.42 38.25
C VAL A 131 31.77 -31.17 38.90
N TYR A 132 32.50 -31.95 38.10
CA TYR A 132 33.87 -32.38 38.43
C TYR A 132 34.78 -31.93 37.30
N SER A 133 35.73 -31.07 37.64
CA SER A 133 36.84 -30.66 36.80
C SER A 133 37.80 -31.83 36.62
N LYS A 134 37.99 -32.29 35.38
CA LYS A 134 39.26 -32.88 34.92
C LYS A 134 39.36 -32.74 33.41
N ALA A 135 40.43 -32.08 32.99
CA ALA A 135 40.83 -31.92 31.61
C ALA A 135 41.02 -33.28 30.94
N THR A 136 40.23 -33.57 29.90
CA THR A 136 40.65 -34.50 28.84
C THR A 136 39.88 -34.18 27.57
N THR A 137 40.63 -33.92 26.51
CA THR A 137 40.22 -33.74 25.12
C THR A 137 39.36 -34.92 24.63
N ALA A 138 38.05 -34.72 24.54
CA ALA A 138 37.16 -35.61 23.79
C ALA A 138 36.16 -34.78 22.99
N LYS A 139 36.26 -34.90 21.66
CA LYS A 139 35.27 -34.42 20.70
C LYS A 139 33.97 -35.16 20.95
N THR A 140 33.04 -34.55 21.69
CA THR A 140 31.67 -35.06 21.79
C THR A 140 30.75 -34.07 21.09
N THR A 141 30.40 -34.42 19.86
CA THR A 141 29.44 -33.73 18.99
C THR A 141 28.03 -33.94 19.54
N THR A 142 27.66 -33.26 20.63
CA THR A 142 26.26 -33.22 21.08
C THR A 142 25.50 -32.25 20.20
N ARG A 143 24.96 -32.82 19.12
CA ARG A 143 24.05 -32.21 18.15
C ARG A 143 22.71 -31.92 18.85
N SER A 144 22.63 -30.87 19.65
CA SER A 144 21.36 -30.29 20.10
C SER A 144 20.71 -29.62 18.89
N THR A 145 19.85 -30.35 18.20
CA THR A 145 18.96 -29.86 17.14
C THR A 145 17.85 -29.01 17.73
N THR A 146 18.19 -27.91 18.38
CA THR A 146 17.23 -26.82 18.56
C THR A 146 17.10 -26.17 17.20
N HIS A 147 15.95 -26.36 16.56
CA HIS A 147 15.58 -25.77 15.27
C HIS A 147 15.68 -24.23 15.36
N SER A 148 16.89 -23.67 15.24
CA SER A 148 17.07 -22.26 14.99
C SER A 148 16.43 -22.02 13.63
N ALA A 149 15.31 -21.30 13.60
CA ALA A 149 14.67 -20.88 12.37
C ALA A 149 15.76 -20.32 11.44
N SER A 150 16.09 -21.08 10.41
CA SER A 150 17.18 -20.78 9.49
C SER A 150 16.83 -19.47 8.80
N ALA A 151 17.51 -18.38 9.18
CA ALA A 151 17.39 -17.12 8.48
C ALA A 151 17.78 -17.37 7.03
N VAL A 152 16.83 -17.22 6.11
CA VAL A 152 17.09 -17.39 4.68
C VAL A 152 17.95 -16.20 4.26
N ARG A 153 19.21 -16.49 3.97
CA ARG A 153 20.20 -15.53 3.46
C ARG A 153 20.16 -15.58 1.95
N ILE A 154 19.70 -14.52 1.30
CA ILE A 154 19.78 -14.39 -0.15
C ILE A 154 20.95 -13.45 -0.46
N PRO A 155 22.04 -13.93 -1.08
CA PRO A 155 23.07 -13.04 -1.58
C PRO A 155 22.49 -12.25 -2.75
N THR A 156 22.43 -10.94 -2.59
CA THR A 156 22.07 -10.00 -3.66
C THR A 156 23.31 -9.22 -4.08
N CYS A 157 23.26 -8.57 -5.24
CA CYS A 157 24.35 -7.73 -5.74
C CYS A 157 24.75 -6.57 -4.80
N CYS A 158 23.92 -6.26 -3.79
CA CYS A 158 24.18 -5.24 -2.77
C CYS A 158 24.49 -5.84 -1.37
N GLY A 159 24.83 -7.13 -1.30
CA GLY A 159 25.17 -7.83 -0.04
C GLY A 159 24.18 -8.94 0.32
N VAL A 160 24.42 -9.58 1.48
CA VAL A 160 23.59 -10.69 1.97
C VAL A 160 22.39 -10.12 2.72
N ILE A 161 21.19 -10.26 2.15
CA ILE A 161 19.95 -9.87 2.81
C ILE A 161 19.48 -11.04 3.66
N GLU A 162 19.47 -10.84 4.99
CA GLU A 162 18.78 -11.72 5.92
C GLU A 162 17.29 -11.39 5.92
N LEU A 163 16.51 -12.24 5.25
CA LEU A 163 15.07 -12.10 5.20
C LEU A 163 14.46 -12.82 6.41
N ASN A 164 14.05 -12.02 7.40
CA ASN A 164 13.13 -12.51 8.42
C ASN A 164 11.80 -12.89 7.75
N LEU A 165 11.18 -14.00 8.14
CA LEU A 165 9.89 -14.47 7.63
C LEU A 165 8.83 -13.34 7.63
N ILE A 166 8.84 -12.49 8.66
CA ILE A 166 7.96 -11.32 8.75
C ILE A 166 8.19 -10.37 7.56
N ARG A 167 9.44 -10.08 7.21
CA ARG A 167 9.78 -9.21 6.06
C ARG A 167 9.35 -9.83 4.73
N VAL A 168 9.48 -11.15 4.58
CA VAL A 168 9.02 -11.88 3.39
C VAL A 168 7.50 -11.77 3.25
N LEU A 169 6.77 -11.95 4.36
CA LEU A 169 5.31 -11.86 4.37
C LEU A 169 4.83 -10.44 4.05
N CYS A 170 5.50 -9.41 4.59
CA CYS A 170 5.23 -8.01 4.24
C CYS A 170 5.46 -7.74 2.75
N LEU A 171 6.58 -8.23 2.20
CA LEU A 171 6.91 -8.07 0.78
C LEU A 171 5.91 -8.79 -0.12
N PHE A 172 5.52 -10.01 0.25
CA PHE A 172 4.48 -10.77 -0.46
C PHE A 172 3.13 -10.03 -0.44
N GLY A 173 2.72 -9.52 0.72
CA GLY A 173 1.49 -8.73 0.83
C GLY A 173 1.50 -7.45 -0.02
N MET A 174 2.65 -6.78 -0.13
CA MET A 174 2.79 -5.64 -1.05
C MET A 174 2.69 -6.05 -2.53
N ILE A 175 3.30 -7.18 -2.93
CA ILE A 175 3.20 -7.69 -4.29
C ILE A 175 1.75 -8.03 -4.64
N VAL A 176 1.04 -8.72 -3.75
CA VAL A 176 -0.38 -9.08 -3.94
C VAL A 176 -1.24 -7.82 -4.12
N ASN A 177 -1.01 -6.78 -3.32
CA ASN A 177 -1.70 -5.51 -3.47
C ASN A 177 -1.41 -4.86 -4.84
N ILE A 178 -0.16 -4.83 -5.28
CA ILE A 178 0.22 -4.29 -6.59
C ILE A 178 -0.46 -5.07 -7.73
N CYS A 179 -0.45 -6.41 -7.69
CA CYS A 179 -1.12 -7.25 -8.67
C CYS A 179 -2.63 -6.99 -8.70
N CYS A 180 -3.27 -6.81 -7.55
CA CYS A 180 -4.69 -6.46 -7.45
C CYS A 180 -4.98 -5.12 -8.13
N PHE A 181 -4.17 -4.08 -7.87
CA PHE A 181 -4.34 -2.77 -8.51
C PHE A 181 -4.13 -2.82 -10.03
N ILE A 182 -3.15 -3.59 -10.51
CA ILE A 182 -2.94 -3.79 -11.96
C ILE A 182 -4.16 -4.49 -12.59
N ALA A 183 -4.69 -5.52 -11.95
CA ALA A 183 -5.87 -6.24 -12.45
C ALA A 183 -7.09 -5.30 -12.53
N VAL A 184 -7.34 -4.50 -11.49
CA VAL A 184 -8.42 -3.50 -11.48
C VAL A 184 -8.22 -2.48 -12.60
N ALA A 185 -7.01 -1.94 -12.76
CA ALA A 185 -6.70 -0.98 -13.83
C ALA A 185 -6.92 -1.57 -15.23
N ALA A 186 -6.51 -2.83 -15.45
CA ALA A 186 -6.72 -3.53 -16.71
C ALA A 186 -8.21 -3.76 -17.02
N VAL A 187 -9.00 -4.18 -16.03
CA VAL A 187 -10.45 -4.38 -16.18
C VAL A 187 -11.14 -3.05 -16.52
N VAL A 188 -10.84 -1.99 -15.75
CA VAL A 188 -11.41 -0.66 -15.97
C VAL A 188 -11.00 -0.11 -17.35
N GLY A 189 -9.71 -0.20 -17.69
CA GLY A 189 -9.19 0.28 -18.99
C GLY A 189 -9.79 -0.47 -20.18
N ASN A 190 -9.96 -1.80 -20.07
CA ASN A 190 -10.55 -2.60 -21.12
C ASN A 190 -12.05 -2.29 -21.30
N SER A 191 -12.77 -2.05 -20.19
CA SER A 191 -14.18 -1.63 -20.22
C SER A 191 -14.36 -0.33 -21.01
N PHE A 192 -13.48 0.67 -20.83
CA PHE A 192 -13.60 1.94 -21.56
C PHE A 192 -13.21 1.81 -23.04
N ARG A 193 -12.22 0.97 -23.38
CA ARG A 193 -11.70 0.86 -24.75
C ARG A 193 -12.66 0.19 -25.72
N LEU A 194 -13.41 -0.82 -25.27
CA LEU A 194 -14.30 -1.59 -26.13
C LEU A 194 -15.58 -0.84 -26.51
N GLU A 195 -15.94 0.20 -25.74
CA GLU A 195 -17.30 0.73 -25.79
C GLU A 195 -17.42 2.04 -26.59
N ALA A 196 -16.39 2.89 -26.62
CA ALA A 196 -16.51 4.24 -27.18
C ALA A 196 -16.52 4.31 -28.72
N LYS A 197 -15.87 3.41 -29.45
CA LYS A 197 -15.56 3.66 -30.88
C LYS A 197 -16.74 3.45 -31.84
N LYS A 198 -17.46 2.33 -31.74
CA LYS A 198 -18.49 1.96 -32.73
C LYS A 198 -19.81 2.72 -32.54
N GLU A 199 -20.13 3.10 -31.31
CA GLU A 199 -21.38 3.79 -31.00
C GLU A 199 -21.30 5.28 -31.31
N ILE A 200 -20.19 5.93 -30.93
CA ILE A 200 -19.95 7.34 -31.30
C ILE A 200 -19.95 7.48 -32.82
N SER A 201 -19.35 6.54 -33.57
CA SER A 201 -19.38 6.59 -35.03
C SER A 201 -20.79 6.46 -35.59
N LEU A 202 -21.63 5.57 -35.03
CA LEU A 202 -23.00 5.38 -35.51
C LEU A 202 -23.91 6.59 -35.18
N LEU A 203 -23.78 7.17 -33.99
CA LEU A 203 -24.49 8.40 -33.61
C LEU A 203 -24.05 9.60 -34.47
N LEU A 204 -22.74 9.72 -34.72
CA LEU A 204 -22.17 10.78 -35.57
C LEU A 204 -22.60 10.62 -37.04
N GLN A 205 -22.59 9.40 -37.56
CA GLN A 205 -23.09 9.08 -38.91
C GLN A 205 -24.57 9.37 -39.03
N ARG A 206 -25.40 9.02 -38.03
CA ARG A 206 -26.81 9.40 -38.00
C ARG A 206 -26.98 10.91 -38.08
N ALA A 207 -26.33 11.67 -37.19
CA ALA A 207 -26.45 13.13 -37.17
C ALA A 207 -26.05 13.75 -38.53
N SER A 208 -24.95 13.25 -39.10
CA SER A 208 -24.47 13.68 -40.42
C SER A 208 -25.46 13.34 -41.54
N PHE A 209 -26.04 12.14 -41.53
CA PHE A 209 -27.05 11.72 -42.50
C PHE A 209 -28.29 12.61 -42.43
N LEU A 210 -28.82 12.85 -41.22
CA LEU A 210 -30.01 13.69 -41.04
C LEU A 210 -29.79 15.11 -41.58
N GLN A 211 -28.65 15.71 -41.25
CA GLN A 211 -28.30 17.06 -41.70
C GLN A 211 -28.13 17.12 -43.22
N LEU A 212 -27.38 16.18 -43.80
CA LEU A 212 -27.11 16.15 -45.24
C LEU A 212 -28.37 15.84 -46.06
N TYR A 213 -29.23 14.95 -45.56
CA TYR A 213 -30.52 14.64 -46.20
C TYR A 213 -31.44 15.87 -46.22
N ASP A 214 -31.62 16.55 -45.08
CA ASP A 214 -32.48 17.74 -45.00
C ASP A 214 -31.92 18.89 -45.86
N GLN A 215 -30.58 19.03 -45.92
CA GLN A 215 -29.92 19.97 -46.82
C GLN A 215 -30.16 19.63 -48.30
N THR A 216 -30.01 18.36 -48.69
CA THR A 216 -30.23 17.89 -50.07
C THR A 216 -31.68 18.14 -50.49
N ALA A 217 -32.65 17.75 -49.67
CA ALA A 217 -34.07 17.95 -49.95
C ALA A 217 -34.44 19.44 -50.06
N CYS A 218 -33.85 20.29 -49.22
CA CYS A 218 -34.02 21.74 -49.29
C CYS A 218 -33.44 22.33 -50.58
N LEU A 219 -32.25 21.89 -51.01
CA LEU A 219 -31.61 22.34 -52.25
C LEU A 219 -32.46 22.00 -53.48
N VAL A 220 -33.05 20.80 -53.54
CA VAL A 220 -33.94 20.40 -54.64
C VAL A 220 -35.18 21.30 -54.69
N ARG A 221 -35.82 21.55 -53.55
CA ARG A 221 -37.01 22.42 -53.46
C ARG A 221 -36.68 23.88 -53.79
N LEU A 222 -35.52 24.38 -53.36
CA LEU A 222 -35.02 25.72 -53.69
C LEU A 222 -34.68 25.85 -55.18
N ALA A 223 -34.01 24.86 -55.77
CA ALA A 223 -33.70 24.84 -57.19
C ALA A 223 -34.98 24.87 -58.05
N ALA A 224 -35.96 24.03 -57.71
CA ALA A 224 -37.24 23.95 -58.44
C ALA A 224 -38.10 25.21 -58.30
N SER A 225 -38.08 25.87 -57.15
CA SER A 225 -38.89 27.08 -56.89
C SER A 225 -38.26 28.35 -57.44
N THR A 226 -36.92 28.48 -57.39
CA THR A 226 -36.21 29.68 -57.84
C THR A 226 -35.75 29.62 -59.29
N GLY A 227 -35.56 28.42 -59.85
CA GLY A 227 -34.95 28.23 -61.16
C GLY A 227 -33.47 28.61 -61.24
N SER A 228 -32.81 28.84 -60.09
CA SER A 228 -31.43 29.28 -60.05
C SER A 228 -30.46 28.11 -60.26
N LEU A 229 -29.65 28.20 -61.32
CA LEU A 229 -28.59 27.22 -61.63
C LEU A 229 -27.51 27.13 -60.55
N LYS A 230 -27.44 28.09 -59.62
CA LYS A 230 -26.47 28.08 -58.51
C LYS A 230 -26.67 26.89 -57.55
N TYR A 231 -27.89 26.36 -57.46
CA TYR A 231 -28.21 25.25 -56.55
C TYR A 231 -27.90 23.86 -57.14
N VAL A 232 -27.77 23.75 -58.47
CA VAL A 232 -27.48 22.49 -59.16
C VAL A 232 -26.14 21.86 -58.72
N PRO A 233 -24.99 22.58 -58.74
CA PRO A 233 -23.72 21.99 -58.29
C PRO A 233 -23.73 21.65 -56.79
N LEU A 234 -24.39 22.48 -55.96
CA LEU A 234 -24.54 22.23 -54.52
C LEU A 234 -25.35 20.97 -54.23
N TYR A 235 -26.37 20.68 -55.05
CA TYR A 235 -27.15 19.45 -54.95
C TYR A 235 -26.27 18.22 -55.19
N TYR A 236 -25.51 18.17 -56.29
CA TYR A 236 -24.69 16.99 -56.59
C TYR A 236 -23.61 16.73 -55.53
N GLU A 237 -23.01 17.78 -54.98
CA GLU A 237 -22.08 17.68 -53.85
C GLU A 237 -22.78 17.14 -52.59
N SER A 238 -23.93 17.71 -52.22
CA SER A 238 -24.70 17.30 -51.04
C SER A 238 -25.26 15.87 -51.18
N GLN A 239 -25.72 15.49 -52.36
CA GLN A 239 -26.24 14.15 -52.69
C GLN A 239 -25.14 13.08 -52.66
N THR A 240 -23.94 13.39 -53.16
CA THR A 240 -22.77 12.50 -53.06
C THR A 240 -22.39 12.27 -51.61
N ASN A 241 -22.33 13.34 -50.81
CA ASN A 241 -22.04 13.26 -49.38
C ASN A 241 -23.12 12.49 -48.61
N THR A 242 -24.40 12.73 -48.91
CA THR A 242 -25.54 12.02 -48.32
C THR A 242 -25.45 10.52 -48.61
N SER A 243 -25.19 10.14 -49.87
CA SER A 243 -25.09 8.75 -50.29
C SER A 243 -23.91 8.03 -49.63
N ARG A 244 -22.75 8.72 -49.50
CA ARG A 244 -21.57 8.20 -48.80
C ARG A 244 -21.88 7.91 -47.32
N VAL A 245 -22.46 8.88 -46.61
CA VAL A 245 -22.80 8.74 -45.19
C VAL A 245 -23.90 7.68 -45.00
N LEU A 246 -24.87 7.61 -45.90
CA LEU A 246 -25.93 6.61 -45.88
C LEU A 246 -25.37 5.19 -46.07
N LEU A 247 -24.42 4.99 -47.00
CA LEU A 247 -23.73 3.72 -47.18
C LEU A 247 -22.91 3.35 -45.95
N GLU A 248 -22.14 4.29 -45.40
CA GLU A 248 -21.34 4.07 -44.18
C GLU A 248 -22.22 3.73 -42.97
N MET A 249 -23.35 4.44 -42.82
CA MET A 249 -24.35 4.17 -41.79
C MET A 249 -24.97 2.78 -41.99
N SER A 250 -25.31 2.40 -43.23
CA SER A 250 -25.90 1.09 -43.53
C SER A 250 -24.98 -0.08 -43.17
N GLN A 251 -23.67 0.09 -43.28
CA GLN A 251 -22.68 -0.92 -42.87
C GLN A 251 -22.64 -1.10 -41.34
N ASN A 252 -22.99 -0.06 -40.59
CA ASN A 252 -22.97 -0.07 -39.13
C ASN A 252 -24.34 -0.40 -38.50
N LEU A 253 -25.42 -0.31 -39.28
CA LEU A 253 -26.77 -0.66 -38.83
C LEU A 253 -26.95 -2.19 -38.70
N PRO A 254 -27.76 -2.67 -37.74
CA PRO A 254 -28.14 -4.07 -37.68
C PRO A 254 -28.85 -4.52 -38.96
N PRO A 255 -28.57 -5.72 -39.50
CA PRO A 255 -29.15 -6.19 -40.76
C PRO A 255 -30.69 -6.24 -40.71
N ASP A 256 -31.27 -6.46 -39.53
CA ASP A 256 -32.72 -6.47 -39.30
C ASP A 256 -33.39 -5.12 -39.60
N VAL A 257 -32.69 -4.00 -39.40
CA VAL A 257 -33.21 -2.65 -39.65
C VAL A 257 -33.35 -2.43 -41.17
N LEU A 258 -32.36 -2.86 -41.95
CA LEU A 258 -32.39 -2.78 -43.41
C LEU A 258 -33.44 -3.72 -44.02
N ALA A 259 -33.53 -4.95 -43.50
CA ALA A 259 -34.50 -5.94 -43.98
C ALA A 259 -35.96 -5.48 -43.75
N LYS A 260 -36.26 -4.85 -42.61
CA LYS A 260 -37.61 -4.37 -42.28
C LYS A 260 -38.03 -3.14 -43.08
N THR A 261 -37.09 -2.25 -43.36
CA THR A 261 -37.38 -1.01 -44.09
C THR A 261 -37.48 -1.22 -45.59
N LYS A 262 -36.92 -2.32 -46.15
CA LYS A 262 -36.81 -2.55 -47.61
C LYS A 262 -36.19 -1.36 -48.36
N PHE A 263 -35.42 -0.53 -47.66
CA PHE A 263 -34.76 0.63 -48.21
C PHE A 263 -33.40 0.20 -48.77
N ASP A 264 -33.15 0.46 -50.06
CA ASP A 264 -31.85 0.18 -50.67
C ASP A 264 -30.92 1.40 -50.50
N PRO A 265 -29.91 1.34 -49.62
CA PRO A 265 -28.99 2.44 -49.39
C PRO A 265 -28.06 2.70 -50.59
N LYS A 266 -27.92 1.74 -51.53
CA LYS A 266 -27.08 1.91 -52.72
C LYS A 266 -27.78 2.74 -53.81
N ASN A 267 -29.09 2.61 -53.92
CA ASN A 267 -29.86 3.32 -54.93
C ASN A 267 -31.22 3.76 -54.35
N PRO A 268 -31.25 4.84 -53.56
CA PRO A 268 -32.49 5.30 -52.95
C PRO A 268 -33.45 5.79 -54.05
N GLY A 269 -34.68 5.29 -54.05
CA GLY A 269 -35.65 5.64 -55.10
C GLY A 269 -35.92 7.14 -55.24
N TYR A 270 -35.78 7.92 -54.16
CA TYR A 270 -35.96 9.38 -54.18
C TYR A 270 -34.87 10.11 -54.99
N VAL A 271 -33.63 9.59 -55.02
CA VAL A 271 -32.50 10.21 -55.74
C VAL A 271 -32.78 10.32 -57.24
N LYS A 272 -33.46 9.32 -57.81
CA LYS A 272 -33.86 9.34 -59.23
C LYS A 272 -34.79 10.51 -59.53
N TYR A 273 -35.73 10.84 -58.64
CA TYR A 273 -36.67 11.92 -58.87
C TYR A 273 -36.06 13.29 -58.54
N ASP A 274 -35.23 13.39 -57.50
CA ASP A 274 -34.45 14.60 -57.24
C ASP A 274 -33.58 14.96 -58.44
N GLN A 275 -32.94 13.97 -59.07
CA GLN A 275 -32.15 14.17 -60.28
C GLN A 275 -33.01 14.67 -61.46
N GLN A 276 -34.21 14.10 -61.69
CA GLN A 276 -35.12 14.59 -62.74
C GLN A 276 -35.57 16.04 -62.51
N VAL A 277 -35.79 16.44 -61.25
CA VAL A 277 -36.11 17.83 -60.91
C VAL A 277 -34.93 18.74 -61.22
N ILE A 278 -33.72 18.34 -60.83
CA ILE A 278 -32.50 19.13 -61.03
C ILE A 278 -32.12 19.24 -62.51
N GLU A 279 -32.28 18.16 -63.30
CA GLU A 279 -32.07 18.16 -64.75
C GLU A 279 -33.05 19.12 -65.45
N ALA A 280 -34.34 19.09 -65.08
CA ALA A 280 -35.32 20.03 -65.63
C ALA A 280 -35.02 21.50 -65.27
N VAL A 281 -34.49 21.76 -64.06
CA VAL A 281 -34.00 23.10 -63.68
C VAL A 281 -32.78 23.50 -64.51
N GLN A 282 -31.88 22.56 -64.80
CA GLN A 282 -30.69 22.80 -65.63
C GLN A 282 -31.04 23.15 -67.08
N GLU A 283 -32.11 22.55 -67.62
CA GLU A 283 -32.66 22.86 -68.94
C GLU A 283 -33.48 24.17 -68.97
N GLY A 284 -33.80 24.74 -67.81
CA GLY A 284 -34.63 25.93 -67.69
C GLY A 284 -36.14 25.66 -67.75
N ASP A 285 -36.57 24.39 -67.78
CA ASP A 285 -37.98 24.00 -67.76
C ASP A 285 -38.53 23.91 -66.32
N LEU A 286 -38.83 25.09 -65.77
CA LEU A 286 -39.40 25.20 -64.42
C LEU A 286 -40.79 24.57 -64.29
N ILE A 287 -41.53 24.45 -65.39
CA ILE A 287 -42.87 23.84 -65.39
C ILE A 287 -42.72 22.34 -65.16
N THR A 288 -41.82 21.69 -65.90
CA THR A 288 -41.53 20.27 -65.69
C THR A 288 -40.91 20.02 -64.32
N ALA A 289 -39.94 20.82 -63.87
CA ALA A 289 -39.35 20.68 -62.54
C ALA A 289 -40.41 20.72 -61.43
N ASN A 290 -41.31 21.72 -61.45
CA ASN A 290 -42.40 21.83 -60.49
C ASN A 290 -43.45 20.72 -60.61
N ARG A 291 -43.72 20.26 -61.84
CA ARG A 291 -44.63 19.12 -62.08
C ARG A 291 -44.06 17.83 -61.51
N VAL A 292 -42.77 17.56 -61.68
CA VAL A 292 -42.10 16.38 -61.11
C VAL A 292 -42.07 16.48 -59.59
N LEU A 293 -41.72 17.64 -59.03
CA LEU A 293 -41.71 17.87 -57.57
C LEU A 293 -43.10 17.66 -56.92
N LYS A 294 -44.17 18.04 -57.61
CA LYS A 294 -45.57 17.82 -57.16
C LYS A 294 -46.15 16.48 -57.58
N SER A 295 -45.40 15.66 -58.32
CA SER A 295 -45.90 14.39 -58.81
C SER A 295 -46.18 13.45 -57.64
N PHE A 296 -47.22 12.62 -57.78
CA PHE A 296 -47.56 11.61 -56.78
C PHE A 296 -46.37 10.70 -56.48
N SER A 297 -45.59 10.32 -57.49
CA SER A 297 -44.39 9.50 -57.34
C SER A 297 -43.34 10.17 -56.44
N TYR A 298 -43.05 11.46 -56.64
CA TYR A 298 -42.11 12.20 -55.80
C TYR A 298 -42.57 12.21 -54.33
N VAL A 299 -43.84 12.56 -54.10
CA VAL A 299 -44.43 12.62 -52.75
C VAL A 299 -44.36 11.26 -52.05
N VAL A 300 -44.63 10.17 -52.75
CA VAL A 300 -44.54 8.80 -52.18
C VAL A 300 -43.10 8.45 -51.79
N TRP A 301 -42.11 8.78 -52.63
CA TRP A 301 -40.70 8.49 -52.33
C TRP A 301 -40.14 9.40 -51.23
N ASP A 302 -40.54 10.67 -51.18
CA ASP A 302 -40.19 11.60 -50.10
C ASP A 302 -40.80 11.15 -48.76
N ALA A 303 -42.06 10.71 -48.77
CA ALA A 303 -42.71 10.11 -47.60
C ALA A 303 -42.01 8.82 -47.15
N TYR A 304 -41.58 7.97 -48.09
CA TYR A 304 -40.84 6.74 -47.78
C TYR A 304 -39.45 7.02 -47.18
N ALA A 305 -38.74 8.02 -47.72
CA ALA A 305 -37.46 8.47 -47.17
C ALA A 305 -37.61 9.06 -45.77
N THR A 306 -38.69 9.84 -45.54
CA THR A 306 -39.04 10.35 -44.20
C THR A 306 -39.37 9.22 -43.24
N TYR A 307 -40.14 8.22 -43.66
CA TYR A 307 -40.41 7.03 -42.86
C TYR A 307 -39.12 6.27 -42.50
N PHE A 308 -38.20 6.09 -43.45
CA PHE A 308 -36.90 5.49 -43.20
C PHE A 308 -36.08 6.31 -42.19
N LYS A 309 -36.02 7.64 -42.36
CA LYS A 309 -35.36 8.58 -41.44
C LYS A 309 -35.87 8.44 -40.01
N ASP A 310 -37.19 8.41 -39.83
CA ASP A 310 -37.84 8.27 -38.52
C ASP A 310 -37.59 6.90 -37.92
N TYR A 311 -37.70 5.84 -38.73
CA TYR A 311 -37.46 4.47 -38.30
C TYR A 311 -36.01 4.25 -37.84
N VAL A 312 -35.02 4.68 -38.63
CA VAL A 312 -33.60 4.63 -38.26
C VAL A 312 -33.37 5.44 -36.99
N THR A 313 -33.97 6.62 -36.87
CA THR A 313 -33.86 7.44 -35.67
C THR A 313 -34.38 6.72 -34.41
N GLN A 314 -35.53 6.04 -34.51
CA GLN A 314 -36.10 5.29 -33.40
C GLN A 314 -35.24 4.08 -33.03
N GLU A 315 -34.76 3.32 -34.02
CA GLU A 315 -33.90 2.15 -33.78
C GLU A 315 -32.55 2.55 -33.20
N VAL A 316 -31.92 3.61 -33.69
CA VAL A 316 -30.68 4.14 -33.10
C VAL A 316 -30.91 4.64 -31.67
N LYS A 317 -32.05 5.28 -31.39
CA LYS A 317 -32.41 5.69 -30.03
C LYS A 317 -32.60 4.48 -29.11
N LYS A 318 -33.29 3.43 -29.58
CA LYS A 318 -33.48 2.19 -28.82
C LYS A 318 -32.15 1.49 -28.55
N LEU A 319 -31.29 1.40 -29.55
CA LEU A 319 -29.94 0.83 -29.44
C LEU A 319 -29.11 1.62 -28.42
N SER A 320 -29.16 2.95 -28.49
CA SER A 320 -28.48 3.85 -27.55
C SER A 320 -29.01 3.71 -26.11
N LEU A 321 -30.33 3.58 -25.90
CA LEU A 321 -30.90 3.35 -24.56
C LEU A 321 -30.48 1.99 -23.99
N GLN A 322 -30.59 0.92 -24.78
CA GLN A 322 -30.18 -0.42 -24.35
C GLN A 322 -28.68 -0.47 -23.98
N LYS A 323 -27.85 0.30 -24.71
CA LYS A 323 -26.42 0.43 -24.43
C LYS A 323 -26.12 1.34 -23.25
N GLN A 324 -26.86 2.43 -23.08
CA GLN A 324 -26.75 3.28 -21.89
C GLN A 324 -27.06 2.49 -20.62
N ASP A 325 -28.04 1.60 -20.65
CA ASP A 325 -28.34 0.73 -19.51
C ASP A 325 -27.21 -0.28 -19.29
N TYR A 326 -26.67 -0.90 -20.36
CA TYR A 326 -25.49 -1.76 -20.24
C TYR A 326 -24.27 -1.02 -19.69
N LEU A 327 -24.01 0.22 -20.12
CA LEU A 327 -22.96 1.10 -19.61
C LEU A 327 -23.14 1.39 -18.13
N LYS A 328 -24.36 1.68 -17.69
CA LYS A 328 -24.68 1.86 -16.27
C LYS A 328 -24.40 0.59 -15.48
N TYR A 329 -24.83 -0.58 -15.97
CA TYR A 329 -24.55 -1.86 -15.30
C TYR A 329 -23.05 -2.16 -15.24
N SER A 330 -22.34 -2.02 -16.37
CA SER A 330 -20.89 -2.20 -16.46
C SER A 330 -20.13 -1.26 -15.52
N SER A 331 -20.47 0.02 -15.53
CA SER A 331 -19.90 1.02 -14.62
C SER A 331 -20.17 0.70 -13.15
N THR A 332 -21.39 0.25 -12.83
CA THR A 332 -21.77 -0.17 -11.47
C THR A 332 -20.95 -1.38 -11.02
N VAL A 333 -20.80 -2.40 -11.88
CA VAL A 333 -19.97 -3.58 -11.60
C VAL A 333 -18.51 -3.17 -11.38
N ASN A 334 -17.96 -2.30 -12.22
CA ASN A 334 -16.60 -1.79 -12.06
C ASN A 334 -16.43 -1.02 -10.73
N MET A 335 -17.39 -0.20 -10.34
CA MET A 335 -17.36 0.52 -9.06
C MET A 335 -17.39 -0.46 -7.87
N ILE A 336 -18.21 -1.51 -7.93
CA ILE A 336 -18.27 -2.56 -6.91
C ILE A 336 -16.94 -3.31 -6.82
N LEU A 337 -16.33 -3.67 -7.95
CA LEU A 337 -15.03 -4.35 -7.98
C LEU A 337 -13.91 -3.48 -7.35
N VAL A 338 -13.90 -2.19 -7.65
CA VAL A 338 -12.95 -1.23 -7.03
C VAL A 338 -13.17 -1.17 -5.52
N LEU A 339 -14.43 -1.06 -5.08
CA LEU A 339 -14.77 -0.99 -3.65
C LEU A 339 -14.32 -2.26 -2.91
N LEU A 340 -14.59 -3.45 -3.47
CA LEU A 340 -14.14 -4.73 -2.90
C LEU A 340 -12.61 -4.81 -2.82
N GLY A 341 -11.91 -4.36 -3.85
CA GLY A 341 -10.44 -4.30 -3.86
C GLY A 341 -9.89 -3.43 -2.73
N VAL A 342 -10.48 -2.26 -2.49
CA VAL A 342 -10.09 -1.36 -1.39
C VAL A 342 -10.39 -1.99 -0.02
N VAL A 343 -11.57 -2.60 0.15
CA VAL A 343 -11.97 -3.25 1.40
C VAL A 343 -11.05 -4.42 1.76
N ILE A 344 -10.51 -5.14 0.77
CA ILE A 344 -9.54 -6.23 1.00
C ILE A 344 -8.12 -5.67 1.26
N SER A 345 -7.72 -4.63 0.53
CA SER A 345 -6.36 -4.08 0.61
C SER A 345 -6.05 -3.40 1.94
N ILE A 346 -7.00 -2.62 2.50
CA ILE A 346 -6.78 -1.86 3.74
C ILE A 346 -6.42 -2.77 4.93
N PRO A 347 -7.18 -3.84 5.24
CA PRO A 347 -6.84 -4.78 6.33
C PRO A 347 -5.47 -5.43 6.15
N ILE A 348 -5.10 -5.80 4.92
CA ILE A 348 -3.80 -6.41 4.63
C ILE A 348 -2.67 -5.42 4.99
N VAL A 349 -2.79 -4.16 4.57
CA VAL A 349 -1.80 -3.13 4.91
C VAL A 349 -1.74 -2.88 6.42
N MET A 350 -2.88 -2.83 7.11
CA MET A 350 -2.93 -2.67 8.57
C MET A 350 -2.26 -3.83 9.32
N ILE A 351 -2.49 -5.08 8.90
CA ILE A 351 -1.85 -6.27 9.47
C ILE A 351 -0.34 -6.21 9.25
N ILE A 352 0.11 -5.89 8.04
CA ILE A 352 1.53 -5.73 7.70
C ILE A 352 2.18 -4.67 8.59
N PHE A 353 1.51 -3.53 8.80
CA PHE A 353 2.01 -2.47 9.66
C PHE A 353 2.10 -2.91 11.13
N ALA A 354 1.06 -3.59 11.65
CA ALA A 354 1.08 -4.12 13.02
C ALA A 354 2.20 -5.18 13.22
N LEU A 355 2.42 -6.05 12.23
CA LEU A 355 3.51 -7.02 12.25
C LEU A 355 4.89 -6.34 12.20
N ALA A 356 5.03 -5.27 11.42
CA ALA A 356 6.26 -4.48 11.37
C ALA A 356 6.56 -3.82 12.73
N MET A 357 5.56 -3.18 13.36
CA MET A 357 5.74 -2.53 14.67
C MET A 357 6.06 -3.55 15.78
N THR A 358 5.39 -4.69 15.81
CA THR A 358 5.65 -5.73 16.83
C THR A 358 7.03 -6.36 16.67
N SER A 359 7.48 -6.57 15.43
CA SER A 359 8.84 -7.05 15.13
C SER A 359 9.91 -6.10 15.67
N GLU A 360 9.72 -4.78 15.52
CA GLU A 360 10.64 -3.76 16.04
C GLU A 360 10.74 -3.79 17.57
N GLN A 361 9.60 -3.91 18.26
CA GLN A 361 9.56 -4.02 19.72
C GLN A 361 10.26 -5.28 20.25
N VAL A 362 10.11 -6.41 19.56
CA VAL A 362 10.80 -7.65 19.95
C VAL A 362 12.31 -7.50 19.76
N SER A 363 12.76 -6.89 18.66
CA SER A 363 14.17 -6.63 18.42
C SER A 363 14.78 -5.67 19.45
N SER A 364 14.06 -4.59 19.80
CA SER A 364 14.55 -3.64 20.79
C SER A 364 14.66 -4.26 22.19
N ARG A 365 13.69 -5.10 22.58
CA ARG A 365 13.77 -5.87 23.84
C ARG A 365 14.95 -6.83 23.86
N LYS A 366 15.23 -7.53 22.75
CA LYS A 366 16.40 -8.42 22.63
C LYS A 366 17.70 -7.63 22.72
N LEU A 367 17.78 -6.48 22.05
CA LEU A 367 18.93 -5.60 22.11
C LEU A 367 19.17 -5.10 23.54
N LYS A 368 18.15 -4.59 24.22
CA LYS A 368 18.23 -4.16 25.62
C LYS A 368 18.73 -5.28 26.53
N LYS A 369 18.20 -6.49 26.40
CA LYS A 369 18.66 -7.66 27.17
C LYS A 369 20.13 -7.99 26.91
N ALA A 370 20.55 -7.96 25.65
CA ALA A 370 21.95 -8.19 25.29
C ALA A 370 22.86 -7.10 25.86
N THR A 371 22.44 -5.83 25.82
CA THR A 371 23.24 -4.74 26.34
C THR A 371 23.30 -4.73 27.87
N LEU A 372 22.21 -5.07 28.56
CA LEU A 372 22.21 -5.30 30.01
C LEU A 372 23.25 -6.35 30.38
N PHE A 373 23.27 -7.49 29.67
CA PHE A 373 24.29 -8.52 29.90
C PHE A 373 25.72 -7.99 29.66
N MET A 374 25.93 -7.15 28.65
CA MET A 374 27.22 -6.54 28.38
C MET A 374 27.66 -5.54 29.46
N ILE A 375 26.73 -4.80 30.07
CA ILE A 375 27.02 -3.91 31.21
C ILE A 375 27.47 -4.76 32.39
N LEU A 376 26.69 -5.79 32.75
CA LEU A 376 27.04 -6.70 33.85
C LEU A 376 28.39 -7.40 33.62
N GLU A 377 28.69 -7.82 32.38
CA GLU A 377 29.99 -8.40 32.03
C GLU A 377 31.14 -7.39 32.18
N THR A 378 30.89 -6.11 31.89
CA THR A 378 31.87 -5.03 32.06
C THR A 378 32.16 -4.76 33.52
N LEU A 379 31.13 -4.80 34.38
CA LEU A 379 31.24 -4.64 35.83
C LEU A 379 32.00 -5.81 36.48
N ARG A 380 31.84 -7.03 35.96
CA ARG A 380 32.54 -8.22 36.45
C ARG A 380 34.06 -8.17 36.24
N ASN A 381 34.55 -7.40 35.26
CA ASN A 381 35.98 -7.29 35.00
C ASN A 381 36.52 -6.00 35.63
N GLU A 382 37.34 -6.15 36.67
CA GLU A 382 37.88 -5.06 37.49
C GLU A 382 38.51 -3.92 36.67
N LYS A 383 39.29 -4.24 35.63
CA LYS A 383 39.94 -3.22 34.77
C LYS A 383 38.92 -2.42 33.95
N SER A 384 37.95 -3.10 33.34
CA SER A 384 36.92 -2.40 32.56
C SER A 384 35.91 -1.70 33.44
N SER A 385 35.66 -2.22 34.63
CA SER A 385 34.80 -1.63 35.65
C SER A 385 35.36 -0.28 36.10
N GLN A 386 36.66 -0.20 36.42
CA GLN A 386 37.33 1.06 36.76
C GLN A 386 37.25 2.10 35.64
N LEU A 387 37.52 1.70 34.39
CA LEU A 387 37.39 2.61 33.24
C LEU A 387 35.95 3.07 33.03
N PHE A 388 34.98 2.20 33.29
CA PHE A 388 33.56 2.54 33.17
C PHE A 388 33.10 3.45 34.32
N LYS A 389 33.65 3.27 35.53
CA LYS A 389 33.44 4.14 36.68
C LYS A 389 33.90 5.56 36.40
N GLU A 390 35.13 5.72 35.92
CA GLU A 390 35.68 7.04 35.51
C GLU A 390 34.82 7.69 34.42
N PHE A 391 34.29 6.89 33.50
CA PHE A 391 33.39 7.39 32.46
C PHE A 391 32.04 7.84 33.03
N CYS A 392 31.46 7.07 33.95
CA CYS A 392 30.20 7.41 34.62
C CYS A 392 30.35 8.65 35.50
N GLU A 393 31.51 8.85 36.14
CA GLU A 393 31.84 10.06 36.88
C GLU A 393 31.83 11.29 35.96
N LYS A 394 32.42 11.19 34.76
CA LYS A 394 32.42 12.28 33.76
C LYS A 394 31.02 12.64 33.24
N GLU A 395 30.13 11.65 33.08
CA GLU A 395 28.75 11.87 32.63
C GLU A 395 27.79 12.16 33.80
N ASN A 396 28.30 12.35 35.02
CA ASN A 396 27.52 12.58 36.25
C ASN A 396 26.45 11.48 36.48
N GLN A 397 26.84 10.21 36.26
CA GLN A 397 26.04 9.00 36.48
C GLN A 397 26.73 8.06 37.49
N LEU A 398 27.59 8.60 38.37
CA LEU A 398 28.38 7.80 39.31
C LEU A 398 27.50 7.01 40.27
N GLU A 399 26.44 7.61 40.79
CA GLU A 399 25.49 6.98 41.71
C GLU A 399 24.88 5.70 41.11
N LYS A 400 24.49 5.75 39.83
CA LYS A 400 23.93 4.59 39.11
C LYS A 400 24.96 3.47 38.94
N TYR A 401 26.21 3.82 38.66
CA TYR A 401 27.30 2.86 38.61
C TYR A 401 27.52 2.23 39.99
N THR A 402 27.61 3.03 41.05
CA THR A 402 27.84 2.56 42.43
C THR A 402 26.71 1.64 42.90
N PHE A 403 25.46 1.94 42.55
CA PHE A 403 24.34 1.04 42.82
C PHE A 403 24.48 -0.30 42.11
N LEU A 404 24.82 -0.32 40.81
CA LEU A 404 25.03 -1.58 40.07
C LEU A 404 26.23 -2.37 40.63
N GLU A 405 27.29 -1.69 41.05
CA GLU A 405 28.45 -2.29 41.71
C GLU A 405 28.04 -2.97 43.03
N ASN A 406 27.29 -2.28 43.90
CA ASN A 406 26.78 -2.86 45.15
C ASN A 406 25.81 -4.04 44.88
N CYS A 407 24.94 -3.94 43.89
CA CYS A 407 24.04 -5.04 43.49
C CYS A 407 24.83 -6.26 42.99
N HIS A 408 25.89 -6.03 42.21
CA HIS A 408 26.76 -7.10 41.74
C HIS A 408 27.46 -7.81 42.92
N THR A 409 28.03 -7.03 43.85
CA THR A 409 28.66 -7.59 45.06
C THR A 409 27.65 -8.36 45.92
N TYR A 410 26.43 -7.84 46.09
CA TYR A 410 25.37 -8.55 46.79
C TYR A 410 25.05 -9.91 46.14
N ARG A 411 24.91 -9.94 44.81
CA ARG A 411 24.64 -11.17 44.05
C ARG A 411 25.79 -12.18 44.17
N GLU A 412 27.04 -11.72 44.10
CA GLU A 412 28.23 -12.58 44.28
C GLU A 412 28.24 -13.22 45.68
N MET A 413 27.91 -12.46 46.73
CA MET A 413 27.77 -13.02 48.08
C MET A 413 26.61 -14.02 48.17
N CYS A 414 25.50 -13.79 47.48
CA CYS A 414 24.40 -14.76 47.39
C CYS A 414 24.85 -16.07 46.72
N GLU A 415 25.53 -15.99 45.58
CA GLU A 415 26.05 -17.16 44.87
C GLU A 415 27.04 -17.94 45.74
N LYS A 416 27.98 -17.24 46.39
CA LYS A 416 28.95 -17.83 47.33
C LYS A 416 28.26 -18.52 48.51
N SER A 417 27.21 -17.90 49.08
CA SER A 417 26.43 -18.49 50.17
C SER A 417 25.74 -19.79 49.75
N ILE A 418 25.20 -19.83 48.53
CA ILE A 418 24.54 -21.01 47.97
C ILE A 418 25.57 -22.11 47.68
N GLU A 419 26.73 -21.76 47.11
CA GLU A 419 27.82 -22.69 46.86
C GLU A 419 28.33 -23.34 48.15
N MET A 420 28.56 -22.53 49.21
CA MET A 420 28.98 -23.05 50.51
C MET A 420 27.95 -23.98 51.16
N ARG A 421 26.65 -23.69 51.04
CA ARG A 421 25.61 -24.62 51.52
C ARG A 421 25.60 -25.93 50.75
N ARG A 422 25.83 -25.89 49.43
CA ARG A 422 25.93 -27.10 48.61
C ARG A 422 27.15 -27.94 48.99
N THR A 423 28.29 -27.32 49.31
CA THR A 423 29.50 -28.06 49.72
C THR A 423 29.37 -28.61 51.14
N GLN A 424 28.72 -27.90 52.06
CA GLN A 424 28.46 -28.35 53.43
C GLN A 424 27.68 -29.67 53.47
N TRP A 425 26.74 -29.89 52.55
CA TRP A 425 26.02 -31.16 52.47
C TRP A 425 26.87 -32.36 52.01
N ASN A 426 28.00 -32.12 51.35
CA ASN A 426 28.83 -33.18 50.77
C ASN A 426 30.00 -33.61 51.68
N ILE A 427 30.43 -32.76 52.61
CA ILE A 427 31.62 -32.98 53.44
C ILE A 427 31.20 -32.76 54.89
N GLY A 428 31.16 -33.83 55.70
CA GLY A 428 30.69 -33.83 57.10
C GLY A 428 31.54 -33.04 58.10
N ASP A 429 32.27 -32.02 57.63
CA ASP A 429 33.04 -31.09 58.47
C ASP A 429 32.11 -29.90 58.82
N GLU A 430 31.20 -30.16 59.77
CA GLU A 430 30.03 -29.32 60.04
C GLU A 430 30.33 -27.97 60.71
N VAL A 431 31.37 -27.89 61.55
CA VAL A 431 31.51 -26.77 62.50
C VAL A 431 32.14 -25.53 61.85
N SER A 432 33.22 -25.69 61.07
CA SER A 432 33.95 -24.57 60.46
C SER A 432 33.17 -23.89 59.33
N ASN A 433 32.42 -24.66 58.54
CA ASN A 433 31.63 -24.14 57.42
C ASN A 433 30.41 -23.32 57.88
N LEU A 434 29.85 -23.64 59.06
CA LEU A 434 28.68 -22.95 59.59
C LEU A 434 29.00 -21.51 60.00
N GLU A 435 30.17 -21.25 60.57
CA GLU A 435 30.61 -19.90 60.94
C GLU A 435 30.83 -19.03 59.69
N GLN A 436 31.46 -19.58 58.65
CA GLN A 436 31.68 -18.87 57.37
C GLN A 436 30.35 -18.53 56.68
N ILE A 437 29.37 -19.43 56.69
CA ILE A 437 28.05 -19.16 56.11
C ILE A 437 27.34 -18.04 56.89
N LYS A 438 27.40 -18.06 58.23
CA LYS A 438 26.82 -16.99 59.05
C LYS A 438 27.47 -15.65 58.78
N GLU A 439 28.79 -15.61 58.58
CA GLU A 439 29.51 -14.39 58.22
C GLU A 439 29.09 -13.87 56.84
N ILE A 440 28.96 -14.75 55.83
CA ILE A 440 28.48 -14.35 54.51
C ILE A 440 27.04 -13.83 54.57
N GLU A 441 26.13 -14.51 55.28
CA GLU A 441 24.74 -14.04 55.43
C GLU A 441 24.66 -12.68 56.13
N LYS A 442 25.51 -12.45 57.14
CA LYS A 442 25.63 -11.13 57.76
C LYS A 442 26.11 -10.07 56.77
N ASN A 443 27.14 -10.36 55.98
CA ASN A 443 27.67 -9.44 54.96
C ASN A 443 26.63 -9.17 53.85
N LYS A 444 25.83 -10.18 53.47
CA LYS A 444 24.71 -10.01 52.53
C LYS A 444 23.67 -9.05 53.07
N TYR A 445 23.28 -9.21 54.34
CA TYR A 445 22.33 -8.32 55.00
C TYR A 445 22.88 -6.89 55.08
N GLU A 446 24.14 -6.71 55.49
CA GLU A 446 24.77 -5.39 55.54
C GLU A 446 24.81 -4.72 54.16
N MET A 447 25.14 -5.48 53.10
CA MET A 447 25.13 -4.95 51.74
C MET A 447 23.72 -4.61 51.26
N ALA A 448 22.73 -5.48 51.51
CA ALA A 448 21.34 -5.22 51.13
C ALA A 448 20.75 -4.02 51.89
N PHE A 449 21.08 -3.90 53.18
CA PHE A 449 20.70 -2.76 54.01
C PHE A 449 21.34 -1.47 53.50
N LYS A 450 22.64 -1.49 53.15
CA LYS A 450 23.33 -0.36 52.53
C LYS A 450 22.64 0.08 51.23
N ILE A 451 22.35 -0.86 50.32
CA ILE A 451 21.65 -0.59 49.07
C ILE A 451 20.29 0.08 49.36
N PHE A 452 19.56 -0.45 50.33
CA PHE A 452 18.27 0.10 50.73
C PHE A 452 18.39 1.53 51.27
N THR A 453 19.24 1.76 52.26
CA THR A 453 19.37 3.08 52.90
C THR A 453 19.96 4.15 52.00
N GLU A 454 20.86 3.78 51.09
CA GLU A 454 21.56 4.74 50.24
C GLU A 454 20.75 5.10 48.99
N PHE A 455 20.10 4.12 48.36
CA PHE A 455 19.50 4.26 47.02
C PHE A 455 17.99 4.04 46.94
N ILE A 456 17.34 3.41 47.94
CA ILE A 456 15.91 3.04 47.85
C ILE A 456 15.06 3.85 48.84
N ASP A 457 15.55 4.07 50.06
CA ASP A 457 14.86 4.87 51.07
C ASP A 457 14.72 6.31 50.60
N THR A 458 13.50 6.85 50.68
CA THR A 458 13.19 8.26 50.43
C THR A 458 14.08 9.25 51.18
N ASN A 459 14.63 8.87 52.33
CA ASN A 459 15.54 9.68 53.14
C ASN A 459 17.02 9.34 52.92
N GLY A 460 17.33 8.50 51.93
CA GLY A 460 18.69 8.10 51.59
C GLY A 460 19.54 9.24 51.03
N GLU A 461 20.85 8.99 50.90
CA GLU A 461 21.79 9.96 50.36
C GLU A 461 21.54 10.24 48.88
N ASN A 462 21.33 9.18 48.09
CA ASN A 462 21.14 9.25 46.63
C ASN A 462 19.92 8.40 46.21
N PRO A 463 18.70 8.76 46.64
CA PRO A 463 17.54 7.92 46.44
C PRO A 463 17.10 7.91 44.97
N PHE A 464 16.96 6.71 44.41
CA PHE A 464 16.34 6.55 43.10
C PHE A 464 14.82 6.62 43.21
N PRO A 465 14.14 7.19 42.18
CA PRO A 465 12.69 7.19 42.13
C PRO A 465 12.18 5.76 41.93
N THR A 466 11.71 5.15 43.02
CA THR A 466 11.16 3.78 43.05
C THR A 466 9.70 3.81 43.50
N SER A 467 8.96 2.72 43.24
CA SER A 467 7.56 2.62 43.70
C SER A 467 7.50 2.31 45.21
N ASP A 468 6.55 2.91 45.93
CA ASP A 468 6.35 2.67 47.37
C ASP A 468 6.18 1.18 47.68
N LYS A 469 5.52 0.42 46.79
CA LYS A 469 5.34 -1.03 46.92
C LYS A 469 6.66 -1.79 46.86
N PHE A 470 7.58 -1.37 45.98
CA PHE A 470 8.90 -1.97 45.89
C PHE A 470 9.72 -1.65 47.16
N GLN A 471 9.65 -0.41 47.66
CA GLN A 471 10.31 0.00 48.91
C GLN A 471 9.80 -0.81 50.10
N GLU A 472 8.48 -0.92 50.26
CA GLU A 472 7.84 -1.73 51.31
C GLU A 472 8.19 -3.22 51.19
N HIS A 473 8.26 -3.75 49.96
CA HIS A 473 8.64 -5.14 49.72
C HIS A 473 10.08 -5.43 50.17
N VAL A 474 11.04 -4.59 49.74
CA VAL A 474 12.45 -4.71 50.12
C VAL A 474 12.62 -4.53 51.63
N LYS A 475 11.96 -3.52 52.22
CA LYS A 475 11.98 -3.26 53.66
C LYS A 475 11.43 -4.45 54.45
N SER A 476 10.27 -4.97 54.06
CA SER A 476 9.66 -6.15 54.71
C SER A 476 10.57 -7.37 54.65
N LYS A 477 11.32 -7.57 53.55
CA LYS A 477 12.27 -8.68 53.41
C LYS A 477 13.50 -8.51 54.30
N LEU A 478 13.98 -7.28 54.47
CA LEU A 478 15.07 -6.96 55.39
C LEU A 478 14.62 -7.14 56.85
N ASP A 479 13.43 -6.68 57.21
CA ASP A 479 12.86 -6.84 58.56
C ASP A 479 12.61 -8.33 58.91
N GLU A 480 12.17 -9.14 57.94
CA GLU A 480 11.98 -10.59 58.08
C GLU A 480 13.30 -11.32 58.37
N PHE A 481 14.39 -10.92 57.70
CA PHE A 481 15.72 -11.46 57.94
C PHE A 481 16.24 -11.11 59.34
N SER A 482 15.96 -9.90 59.83
CA SER A 482 16.32 -9.51 61.20
C SER A 482 15.54 -10.28 62.26
N SER A 483 14.35 -10.80 61.93
CA SER A 483 13.44 -11.38 62.90
C SER A 483 13.67 -12.88 63.10
N GLU A 484 13.86 -13.68 62.04
CA GLU A 484 14.06 -15.14 62.16
C GLU A 484 14.45 -15.88 60.85
N SER A 485 14.42 -15.24 59.67
CA SER A 485 14.74 -15.91 58.39
C SER A 485 16.26 -15.91 58.11
N PRO A 486 16.89 -17.08 57.89
CA PRO A 486 18.34 -17.14 57.66
C PRO A 486 18.75 -16.90 56.19
N VAL A 487 17.82 -16.59 55.27
CA VAL A 487 18.14 -16.52 53.84
C VAL A 487 17.51 -15.30 53.17
N LEU A 488 18.37 -14.41 52.69
CA LEU A 488 17.99 -13.32 51.78
C LEU A 488 17.92 -13.82 50.33
N ASP A 489 16.93 -13.29 49.58
CA ASP A 489 16.73 -13.60 48.16
C ASP A 489 17.79 -12.91 47.29
N GLY A 490 18.45 -13.68 46.41
CA GLY A 490 19.42 -13.14 45.45
C GLY A 490 18.81 -12.24 44.38
N HIS A 491 17.49 -12.29 44.21
CA HIS A 491 16.75 -11.51 43.20
C HIS A 491 16.08 -10.25 43.75
N LEU A 492 16.38 -9.87 45.00
CA LEU A 492 15.72 -8.77 45.72
C LEU A 492 15.78 -7.42 44.96
N PHE A 493 16.84 -7.19 44.18
CA PHE A 493 17.10 -5.93 43.49
C PHE A 493 17.02 -6.01 41.96
N ASP A 494 16.65 -7.15 41.38
CA ASP A 494 16.70 -7.40 39.92
C ASP A 494 15.84 -6.42 39.11
N GLU A 495 14.68 -6.02 39.66
CA GLU A 495 13.78 -5.08 39.00
C GLU A 495 14.43 -3.69 38.87
N LEU A 496 14.97 -3.18 39.98
CA LEU A 496 15.65 -1.88 40.01
C LEU A 496 16.99 -1.90 39.26
N GLU A 497 17.77 -2.98 39.40
CA GLU A 497 19.02 -3.18 38.63
C GLU A 497 18.76 -3.08 37.12
N LYS A 498 17.69 -3.70 36.64
CA LYS A 498 17.29 -3.65 35.24
C LYS A 498 16.89 -2.24 34.80
N GLU A 499 16.14 -1.51 35.62
CA GLU A 499 15.76 -0.12 35.33
C GLU A 499 16.97 0.81 35.27
N ILE A 500 17.89 0.67 36.21
CA ILE A 500 19.13 1.45 36.24
C ILE A 500 20.03 1.09 35.04
N CYS A 501 20.16 -0.19 34.69
CA CYS A 501 20.87 -0.64 33.48
C CYS A 501 20.24 -0.05 32.21
N ASP A 502 18.90 -0.07 32.09
CA ASP A 502 18.18 0.53 30.97
C ASP A 502 18.46 2.04 30.88
N SER A 503 18.58 2.74 32.01
CA SER A 503 18.90 4.17 32.06
C SER A 503 20.38 4.48 31.73
N LEU A 504 21.29 3.52 31.96
CA LEU A 504 22.72 3.64 31.64
C LEU A 504 23.06 3.20 30.21
N LEU A 505 22.08 2.71 29.45
CA LEU A 505 22.26 2.14 28.11
C LEU A 505 22.99 3.10 27.16
N ASP A 506 22.56 4.36 27.12
CA ASP A 506 23.14 5.37 26.22
C ASP A 506 24.58 5.71 26.62
N SER A 507 24.82 5.91 27.92
CA SER A 507 26.16 6.17 28.47
C SER A 507 27.11 5.01 28.20
N PHE A 508 26.64 3.77 28.35
CA PHE A 508 27.45 2.58 28.06
C PHE A 508 27.81 2.46 26.57
N MET A 509 26.90 2.83 25.66
CA MET A 509 27.19 2.84 24.22
C MET A 509 28.22 3.92 23.86
N LYS A 510 28.15 5.11 24.49
CA LYS A 510 29.20 6.14 24.35
C LYS A 510 30.55 5.63 24.88
N PHE A 511 30.56 5.00 26.04
CA PHE A 511 31.77 4.39 26.62
C PHE A 511 32.41 3.37 25.68
N LYS A 512 31.61 2.46 25.09
CA LYS A 512 32.13 1.50 24.09
C LYS A 512 32.72 2.19 22.86
N LYS A 513 32.10 3.28 22.39
CA LYS A 513 32.63 4.08 21.28
C LYS A 513 33.99 4.70 21.66
N GLU A 514 34.11 5.27 22.86
CA GLU A 514 35.37 5.84 23.35
C GLU A 514 36.47 4.78 23.46
N LEU A 515 36.16 3.58 23.99
CA LEU A 515 37.11 2.47 24.05
C LEU A 515 37.59 2.03 22.65
N ARG A 516 36.69 1.97 21.66
CA ARG A 516 37.06 1.65 20.27
C ARG A 516 37.98 2.71 19.67
N MET A 517 37.75 3.99 19.97
CA MET A 517 38.62 5.08 19.50
C MET A 517 40.00 5.01 20.16
N LYS A 518 40.08 4.78 21.48
CA LYS A 518 41.37 4.60 22.19
C LYS A 518 42.17 3.43 21.63
N LYS A 519 41.50 2.30 21.33
CA LYS A 519 42.14 1.12 20.71
C LYS A 519 42.69 1.41 19.31
N LYS A 520 42.08 2.32 18.54
CA LYS A 520 42.56 2.71 17.21
C LYS A 520 43.77 3.64 17.25
N VAL A 521 43.93 4.42 18.32
CA VAL A 521 45.08 5.34 18.48
C VAL A 521 46.33 4.62 19.00
N GLN A 522 46.15 3.50 19.71
CA GLN A 522 47.25 2.68 20.22
C GLN A 522 47.82 1.68 19.20
N LYS A 523 47.09 1.42 18.12
CA LYS A 523 47.58 0.68 16.95
C LYS A 523 48.20 1.66 15.99
#